data_AF-A0A7C5NAI4-F1
#
_entry.id   AF-A0A7C5NAI4-F1
#
_cell.length_a   1.000
_cell.length_b   1.000
_cell.length_c   1.000
_cell.angle_alpha   90.00
_cell.angle_beta   90.00
_cell.angle_gamma   90.00
#
_symmetry.space_group_name_H-M   'P 1'
#
loop_
_entity.id
_entity.type
_entity.pdbx_description
1 polymer ?
#
loop_
_entity_poly.entity_id
_entity_poly.type
_entity_poly.pdbx_seq_one_letter_code
_entity_poly.pdbx_strand_id
1 'polypeptide(L)'
;NLARLRKAGAVVYGVSRDSLESHEKFRAKHDLNFVLLSDPDLKVHHKYGAWGEKNMYGKKVEGVIRSTFLIDESGKVAKAWPKVRVKGHVDEVLAALDELA
;
A
#
# COMPACT_ATOMS: atom_id res chain seq x y z
N ASN A 1 -3.12 14.54 -1.01
CA ASN A 1 -2.57 13.28 -1.57
C ASN A 1 -3.58 12.50 -2.39
N LEU A 2 -4.60 11.87 -1.80
CA LEU A 2 -5.52 11.01 -2.56
C LEU A 2 -6.24 11.71 -3.73
N ALA A 3 -6.70 12.94 -3.53
CA ALA A 3 -7.38 13.70 -4.59
C ALA A 3 -6.52 13.87 -5.86
N ARG A 4 -5.20 13.99 -5.70
CA ARG A 4 -4.25 14.11 -6.82
C ARG A 4 -4.16 12.79 -7.60
N LEU A 5 -4.05 11.66 -6.89
CA LEU A 5 -4.01 10.33 -7.50
C LEU A 5 -5.29 10.01 -8.26
N ARG A 6 -6.46 10.37 -7.69
CA ARG A 6 -7.75 10.22 -8.37
C ARG A 6 -7.87 11.07 -9.62
N LYS A 7 -7.38 12.31 -9.57
CA LYS A 7 -7.36 13.21 -10.73
C LYS A 7 -6.48 12.65 -11.86
N ALA A 8 -5.43 11.91 -11.52
CA ALA A 8 -4.58 11.18 -12.46
C ALA A 8 -5.18 9.81 -12.89
N GLY A 9 -6.46 9.56 -12.61
CA GLY A 9 -7.15 8.32 -13.04
C GLY A 9 -6.91 7.10 -12.14
N ALA A 10 -6.11 7.21 -11.07
CA ALA A 10 -5.78 6.08 -10.22
C ALA A 10 -6.77 5.88 -9.05
N VAL A 11 -7.15 4.63 -8.82
CA VAL A 11 -7.86 4.19 -7.60
C VAL A 11 -6.84 3.65 -6.60
N VAL A 12 -7.04 3.96 -5.31
CA VAL A 12 -6.13 3.56 -4.23
C VAL A 12 -6.79 2.57 -3.29
N TYR A 13 -6.08 1.48 -3.02
CA TYR A 13 -6.41 0.48 -2.00
C TYR A 13 -5.29 0.42 -0.97
N GLY A 14 -5.62 0.54 0.31
CA GLY A 14 -4.70 0.21 1.40
C GLY A 14 -4.83 -1.27 1.77
N VAL A 15 -3.75 -1.92 2.17
CA VAL A 15 -3.76 -3.33 2.59
C VAL A 15 -3.01 -3.48 3.89
N SER A 16 -3.59 -4.18 4.87
CA SER A 16 -2.89 -4.62 6.08
C SER A 16 -3.48 -5.94 6.58
N ARG A 17 -2.84 -6.54 7.58
CA ARG A 17 -3.33 -7.74 8.27
C ARG A 17 -4.44 -7.47 9.29
N ASP A 18 -4.80 -6.21 9.50
CA ASP A 18 -5.80 -5.84 10.49
C ASP A 18 -7.18 -6.34 10.06
N SER A 19 -8.02 -6.69 11.03
CA SER A 19 -9.39 -7.13 10.78
C SER A 19 -10.24 -6.04 10.15
N LEU A 20 -11.36 -6.43 9.54
CA LEU A 20 -12.34 -5.48 9.00
C LEU A 20 -12.86 -4.51 10.08
N GLU A 21 -13.12 -5.00 11.30
CA GLU A 21 -13.53 -4.15 12.42
C GLU A 21 -12.47 -3.09 12.79
N SER A 22 -11.19 -3.47 12.78
CA SER A 22 -10.08 -2.53 13.01
C SER A 22 -10.03 -1.48 11.90
N HIS A 23 -10.20 -1.90 10.64
CA HIS A 23 -10.27 -1.00 9.49
C HIS A 23 -11.45 -0.04 9.56
N GLU A 24 -12.65 -0.49 9.94
CA GLU A 24 -13.82 0.36 10.10
C GLU A 24 -13.56 1.46 11.14
N LYS A 25 -13.04 1.08 12.31
CA LYS A 25 -12.66 2.03 13.36
C LYS A 25 -11.59 3.01 12.88
N PHE A 26 -10.57 2.53 12.17
CA PHE A 26 -9.48 3.36 11.67
C PHE A 26 -9.97 4.34 10.59
N ARG A 27 -10.81 3.87 9.67
CA ARG A 27 -11.44 4.71 8.63
C ARG A 27 -12.30 5.80 9.26
N ALA A 28 -13.14 5.46 10.24
CA ALA A 28 -13.98 6.43 10.93
C ALA A 28 -13.15 7.45 11.71
N LYS A 29 -12.12 6.99 12.43
CA LYS A 29 -11.24 7.86 13.23
C LYS A 29 -10.45 8.88 12.42
N HIS A 30 -10.02 8.50 11.21
CA HIS A 30 -9.14 9.31 10.38
C HIS A 30 -9.82 9.87 9.11
N ASP A 31 -11.14 9.75 9.02
CA ASP A 31 -11.96 10.16 7.86
C ASP A 31 -11.36 9.68 6.52
N LEU A 32 -11.00 8.40 6.47
CA LEU A 32 -10.36 7.83 5.30
C LEU A 32 -11.39 7.58 4.19
N ASN A 33 -11.16 8.27 3.09
CA ASN A 33 -12.01 8.24 1.91
C ASN A 33 -11.57 7.22 0.85
N PHE A 34 -10.75 6.22 1.20
CA PHE A 34 -10.36 5.10 0.30
C PHE A 34 -10.57 3.74 0.98
N VAL A 35 -10.54 2.68 0.16
CA VAL A 35 -10.81 1.30 0.60
C VAL A 35 -9.58 0.72 1.29
N LEU A 36 -9.81 0.05 2.42
CA LEU A 36 -8.81 -0.75 3.12
C LEU A 36 -9.19 -2.23 2.98
N LEU A 37 -8.25 -3.04 2.52
CA LEU A 37 -8.36 -4.48 2.37
C LEU A 37 -7.72 -5.16 3.60
N SER A 38 -8.44 -6.14 4.15
CA SER A 38 -7.98 -6.99 5.24
C SER A 38 -7.34 -8.26 4.67
N ASP A 39 -6.08 -8.50 5.01
CA ASP A 39 -5.31 -9.69 4.62
C ASP A 39 -4.76 -10.41 5.87
N PRO A 40 -5.64 -10.95 6.73
CA PRO A 40 -5.25 -11.50 8.03
C PRO A 40 -4.42 -12.78 7.92
N ASP A 41 -4.57 -13.52 6.82
CA ASP A 41 -3.82 -14.76 6.52
C ASP A 41 -2.56 -14.51 5.67
N LEU A 42 -2.19 -13.24 5.46
CA LEU A 42 -1.00 -12.80 4.73
C LEU A 42 -0.90 -13.23 3.27
N LYS A 43 -1.97 -13.74 2.65
CA LYS A 43 -1.91 -14.25 1.27
C LYS A 43 -1.46 -13.17 0.29
N VAL A 44 -2.00 -11.96 0.40
CA VAL A 44 -1.61 -10.84 -0.47
C VAL A 44 -0.21 -10.37 -0.11
N HIS A 45 0.11 -10.23 1.17
CA HIS A 45 1.44 -9.80 1.60
C HIS A 45 2.54 -10.73 1.08
N HIS A 46 2.35 -12.05 1.14
CA HIS A 46 3.32 -13.02 0.61
C HIS A 46 3.42 -12.94 -0.91
N LYS A 47 2.29 -12.88 -1.64
CA LYS A 47 2.30 -12.76 -3.11
C LYS A 47 3.04 -11.52 -3.62
N TYR A 48 2.94 -10.42 -2.90
CA TYR A 48 3.57 -9.15 -3.27
C TYR A 48 4.94 -8.93 -2.61
N GLY A 49 5.47 -9.90 -1.86
CA GLY A 49 6.75 -9.73 -1.14
C GLY A 49 6.72 -8.63 -0.08
N ALA A 50 5.54 -8.29 0.44
CA ALA A 50 5.32 -7.27 1.46
C ALA A 50 5.36 -7.85 2.90
N TRP A 51 5.80 -9.09 3.08
CA TRP A 51 6.07 -9.72 4.37
C TRP A 51 7.51 -10.23 4.41
N GLY A 52 8.22 -10.03 5.52
CA GLY A 52 9.55 -10.63 5.68
C GLY A 52 10.26 -10.21 6.97
N GLU A 53 11.48 -10.71 7.13
CA GLU A 53 12.34 -10.43 8.28
C GLU A 53 12.71 -8.94 8.37
N LYS A 54 12.65 -8.42 9.59
CA LYS A 54 13.14 -7.10 9.99
C LYS A 54 13.98 -7.26 11.25
N ASN A 55 15.06 -6.50 11.33
CA ASN A 55 15.81 -6.39 12.57
C ASN A 55 15.22 -5.25 13.41
N MET A 56 14.58 -5.59 14.52
CA MET A 56 14.12 -4.65 15.52
C MET A 56 14.94 -4.84 16.79
N TYR A 57 15.75 -3.83 17.13
CA TYR A 57 16.55 -3.80 18.34
C TYR A 57 17.43 -5.07 18.53
N GLY A 58 18.08 -5.51 17.45
CA GLY A 58 18.95 -6.70 17.47
C GLY A 58 18.19 -8.03 17.42
N LYS A 59 16.85 -8.02 17.41
CA LYS A 59 16.02 -9.21 17.25
C LYS A 59 15.45 -9.29 15.84
N LYS A 60 15.53 -10.46 15.23
CA LYS A 60 14.83 -10.76 13.99
C LYS A 60 13.34 -10.97 14.28
N VAL A 61 12.50 -10.16 13.67
CA VAL A 61 11.04 -10.27 13.72
C VAL A 61 10.49 -10.23 12.31
N GLU A 62 9.48 -11.03 12.01
CA GLU A 62 8.79 -10.91 10.73
C GLU A 62 7.70 -9.82 10.80
N GLY A 63 7.55 -9.06 9.72
CA GLY A 63 6.59 -7.97 9.69
C GLY A 63 6.28 -7.45 8.30
N VAL A 64 5.24 -6.61 8.24
CA VAL A 64 4.79 -5.95 7.00
C VAL A 64 5.87 -5.00 6.48
N ILE A 65 6.42 -5.25 5.31
CA ILE A 65 7.31 -4.34 4.60
C ILE A 65 6.44 -3.32 3.86
N ARG A 66 6.46 -2.06 4.31
CA ARG A 66 5.68 -0.97 3.68
C ARG A 66 6.08 -0.88 2.21
N SER A 67 5.14 -1.20 1.34
CA SER A 67 5.35 -1.30 -0.09
C SER A 67 4.18 -0.68 -0.84
N THR A 68 4.42 -0.23 -2.07
CA THR A 68 3.38 0.26 -2.97
C THR A 68 3.58 -0.38 -4.33
N PHE A 69 2.48 -0.68 -5.00
CA PHE A 69 2.48 -1.27 -6.33
C PHE A 69 1.53 -0.46 -7.20
N LEU A 70 1.98 -0.12 -8.40
CA LEU A 70 1.16 0.47 -9.44
C LEU A 70 0.77 -0.64 -10.40
N ILE A 71 -0.54 -0.84 -10.55
CA ILE A 71 -1.14 -1.86 -11.41
C ILE A 71 -1.79 -1.14 -12.58
N ASP A 72 -1.45 -1.53 -13.81
CA ASP A 72 -2.00 -0.95 -15.03
C ASP A 72 -3.40 -1.52 -15.35
N GLU A 73 -4.04 -0.98 -16.40
CA GLU A 73 -5.37 -1.39 -16.85
C GLU A 73 -5.43 -2.83 -17.35
N SER A 74 -4.29 -3.43 -17.70
CA SER A 74 -4.18 -4.85 -18.08
C SER A 74 -4.05 -5.78 -16.86
N GLY A 75 -4.02 -5.22 -15.65
CA GLY A 75 -3.87 -5.96 -14.40
C GLY A 75 -2.43 -6.35 -14.09
N LYS A 76 -1.43 -5.78 -14.78
CA LYS A 76 0.00 -6.06 -14.54
C LYS A 76 0.60 -5.04 -13.58
N VAL A 77 1.56 -5.49 -12.79
CA VAL A 77 2.35 -4.57 -11.94
C VAL A 77 3.30 -3.80 -12.84
N ALA A 78 2.97 -2.54 -13.10
CA ALA A 78 3.78 -1.63 -13.89
C ALA A 78 4.99 -1.08 -13.12
N LYS A 79 4.84 -0.87 -11.80
CA LYS A 79 5.93 -0.40 -10.94
C LYS A 79 5.74 -0.88 -9.50
N ALA A 80 6.85 -1.14 -8.82
CA ALA A 80 6.87 -1.59 -7.43
C ALA A 80 7.86 -0.78 -6.60
N TRP A 81 7.43 -0.34 -5.42
CA TRP A 81 8.25 0.35 -4.44
C TRP A 81 8.26 -0.46 -3.14
N PRO A 82 9.26 -1.32 -2.89
CA PRO A 82 9.44 -1.94 -1.59
C PRO A 82 10.13 -0.98 -0.60
N LYS A 83 9.91 -1.19 0.70
CA LYS A 83 10.57 -0.42 1.80
C LYS A 83 10.35 1.10 1.71
N VAL A 84 9.12 1.50 1.40
CA VAL A 84 8.69 2.90 1.19
C VAL A 84 8.92 3.79 2.41
N ARG A 85 9.48 4.98 2.15
CA ARG A 85 9.47 6.12 3.08
C ARG A 85 8.26 7.00 2.78
N VAL A 86 7.53 7.45 3.79
CA VAL A 86 6.25 8.17 3.58
C VAL A 86 6.44 9.55 2.94
N LYS A 87 7.50 10.27 3.34
CA LYS A 87 7.76 11.63 2.84
C LYS A 87 8.11 11.57 1.35
N GLY A 88 7.36 12.29 0.52
CA GLY A 88 7.58 12.39 -0.93
C GLY A 88 6.98 11.25 -1.76
N HIS A 89 6.55 10.16 -1.14
CA HIS A 89 6.13 8.95 -1.88
C HIS A 89 4.96 9.17 -2.83
N VAL A 90 4.00 10.03 -2.46
CA VAL A 90 2.85 10.30 -3.33
C VAL A 90 3.27 11.01 -4.61
N ASP A 91 4.30 11.85 -4.55
CA ASP A 91 4.84 12.52 -5.74
C ASP A 91 5.57 11.52 -6.64
N GLU A 92 6.30 10.55 -6.06
CA GLU A 92 6.92 9.44 -6.82
C GLU A 92 5.87 8.57 -7.53
N VAL A 93 4.74 8.29 -6.89
CA VAL A 93 3.64 7.52 -7.49
C VAL A 93 2.96 8.31 -8.60
N LEU A 94 2.76 9.62 -8.43
CA LEU A 94 2.19 10.46 -9.49
C LEU A 94 3.09 10.53 -10.72
N ALA A 95 4.39 10.73 -10.53
CA ALA A 95 5.34 10.73 -11.64
C ALA A 95 5.31 9.40 -12.42
N ALA A 96 5.17 8.27 -11.72
CA ALA A 96 5.03 6.96 -12.36
C ALA A 96 3.69 6.74 -13.07
N LEU A 97 2.61 7.36 -12.60
CA LEU A 97 1.32 7.34 -13.30
C LEU A 97 1.41 8.14 -14.61
N ASP A 98 2.06 9.30 -14.56
CA ASP A 98 2.28 10.14 -15.74
C ASP A 98 3.15 9.44 -16.81
N GLU A 99 4.08 8.57 -16.40
CA GLU A 99 4.89 7.72 -17.30
C GLU A 99 4.11 6.59 -17.99
N LEU A 100 2.93 6.20 -17.47
CA LEU A 100 2.09 5.12 -18.01
C LEU A 100 0.95 5.60 -18.91
N ALA A 101 0.62 6.89 -18.84
CA ALA A 101 -0.41 7.53 -19.66
C ALA A 101 0.10 7.75 -21.11
#